data_AF-A0A3B9RAE5-F1
#
_entry.id   AF-A0A3B9RAE5-F1
#
_cell.length_a   1.000
_cell.length_b   1.000
_cell.length_c   1.000
_cell.angle_alpha   90.00
_cell.angle_beta   90.00
_cell.angle_gamma   90.00
#
_symmetry.space_group_name_H-M   'P 1'
#
loop_
_entity.id
_entity.type
_entity.pdbx_description
1 polymer ?
#
loop_
_entity_poly.entity_id
_entity_poly.type
_entity_poly.pdbx_seq_one_letter_code
_entity_poly.pdbx_strand_id
1 'polypeptide(L)'
;GITVANEMDQCDVLLGVKEVPIDALIPNKKYFFFSHTIKKQPYNRDLLRAILEKNIELYDHEVITNKQEQRVVAFGRYAGIVGAYNGFRTYGLKYDIFQLPKANDLPDQQALIDALKKLELPYIKVLLTGRGRVGNGAREMLDGMGMKRVNVTEYLEETFNEPVYCQIDAGEYNKRKDGVRGNKANFFAHPEEYKSNFFRFAKVTDFYIAGHFYGQGAPYLFTREDAKQKDFKIRVVADVSCDIDGPVASTIRPSTIADPIYGYDPETESEADFKNEHVIAVMAVDNLPCELPRDASEGFGDAFVKNVIPAFFNGDKDGVLNRARMTKDGKLTERFSYLKDYIS
;
A
#
# COMPACT_ATOMS: atom_id res chain seq x y z
N GLY A 1 7.20 -32.28 9.09
CA GLY A 1 7.12 -30.99 9.81
C GLY A 1 8.48 -30.34 9.85
N ILE A 2 8.57 -29.08 10.29
CA ILE A 2 9.85 -28.41 10.58
C ILE A 2 10.16 -28.63 12.07
N THR A 3 11.40 -28.99 12.40
CA THR A 3 11.83 -29.16 13.79
C THR A 3 11.93 -27.80 14.47
N VAL A 4 11.28 -27.64 15.63
CA VAL A 4 11.43 -26.45 16.47
C VAL A 4 12.77 -26.56 17.19
N ALA A 5 13.62 -25.53 17.05
CA ALA A 5 14.94 -25.46 17.66
C ALA A 5 15.14 -24.09 18.32
N ASN A 6 15.98 -24.05 19.36
CA ASN A 6 16.24 -22.83 20.13
C ASN A 6 17.58 -22.17 19.79
N GLU A 7 18.40 -22.80 18.93
CA GLU A 7 19.78 -22.38 18.68
C GLU A 7 19.91 -21.72 17.30
N MET A 8 19.67 -20.41 17.24
CA MET A 8 19.80 -19.60 16.03
C MET A 8 21.26 -19.52 15.53
N ASP A 9 22.23 -19.69 16.42
CA ASP A 9 23.67 -19.67 16.09
C ASP A 9 24.08 -20.80 15.14
N GLN A 10 23.30 -21.87 15.05
CA GLN A 10 23.57 -22.99 14.14
C GLN A 10 23.02 -22.75 12.73
N CYS A 11 22.17 -21.73 12.53
CA CYS A 11 21.57 -21.45 11.23
C CYS A 11 22.51 -20.65 10.32
N ASP A 12 22.55 -20.98 9.03
CA ASP A 12 23.30 -20.21 8.03
C ASP A 12 22.58 -18.92 7.61
N VAL A 13 21.24 -18.98 7.60
CA VAL A 13 20.35 -17.91 7.13
C VAL A 13 19.26 -17.69 8.17
N LEU A 14 19.06 -16.43 8.53
CA LEU A 14 18.06 -15.97 9.48
C LEU A 14 16.99 -15.17 8.72
N LEU A 15 15.75 -15.66 8.76
CA LEU A 15 14.61 -15.06 8.06
C LEU A 15 13.70 -14.36 9.08
N GLY A 16 13.43 -13.08 8.85
CA GLY A 16 12.48 -12.28 9.61
C GLY A 16 11.64 -11.40 8.67
N VAL A 17 10.58 -10.81 9.22
CA VAL A 17 9.79 -9.81 8.48
C VAL A 17 10.35 -8.43 8.75
N LYS A 18 10.48 -8.04 10.02
CA LYS A 18 10.93 -6.71 10.46
C LYS A 18 12.38 -6.71 10.94
N GLU A 19 12.90 -5.52 11.18
CA GLU A 19 14.24 -5.33 11.75
C GLU A 19 14.44 -6.10 13.07
N VAL A 20 15.67 -6.54 13.27
CA VAL A 20 16.10 -7.23 14.49
C VAL A 20 16.75 -6.21 15.43
N PRO A 21 16.44 -6.21 16.74
CA PRO A 21 17.14 -5.38 17.72
C PRO A 21 18.66 -5.56 17.65
N ILE A 22 19.42 -4.47 17.78
CA ILE A 22 20.88 -4.47 17.57
C ILE A 22 21.60 -5.45 18.52
N ASP A 23 21.11 -5.55 19.76
CA ASP A 23 21.59 -6.45 20.81
C ASP A 23 21.31 -7.93 20.52
N ALA A 24 20.29 -8.23 19.71
CA ALA A 24 19.94 -9.58 19.27
C ALA A 24 20.66 -10.02 17.99
N LEU A 25 21.44 -9.14 17.33
CA LEU A 25 22.16 -9.49 16.11
C LEU A 25 23.35 -10.41 16.38
N ILE A 26 23.27 -11.62 15.81
CA ILE A 26 24.34 -12.63 15.75
C ILE A 26 25.33 -12.28 14.62
N PRO A 27 26.64 -12.09 14.90
CA PRO A 27 27.65 -11.78 13.89
C PRO A 27 27.90 -12.89 12.86
N ASN A 28 28.42 -12.51 11.70
CA ASN A 28 28.83 -13.43 10.61
C ASN A 28 27.69 -14.33 10.06
N LYS A 29 26.46 -13.82 10.06
CA LYS A 29 25.27 -14.53 9.54
C LYS A 29 24.67 -13.81 8.33
N LYS A 30 23.79 -14.51 7.61
CA LYS A 30 22.96 -13.94 6.53
C LYS A 30 21.58 -13.63 7.08
N TYR A 31 21.10 -12.40 6.89
CA TYR A 31 19.79 -11.98 7.35
C TYR A 31 18.89 -11.56 6.19
N PHE A 32 17.61 -11.91 6.30
CA PHE A 32 16.55 -11.42 5.42
C PHE A 32 15.48 -10.72 6.25
N PHE A 33 15.30 -9.42 6.06
CA PHE A 33 14.19 -8.65 6.63
C PHE A 33 14.01 -7.32 5.89
N PHE A 34 12.89 -6.62 6.13
CA PHE A 34 12.73 -5.22 5.72
C PHE A 34 13.57 -4.35 6.66
N SER A 35 14.72 -3.87 6.19
CA SER A 35 15.63 -3.09 7.03
C SER A 35 15.23 -1.63 7.17
N HIS A 36 14.39 -1.14 6.25
CA HIS A 36 14.06 0.28 6.12
C HIS A 36 15.31 1.18 6.18
N THR A 37 16.37 0.83 5.46
CA THR A 37 17.60 1.65 5.36
C THR A 37 17.85 2.19 3.95
N ILE A 38 17.25 1.58 2.93
CA ILE A 38 17.43 1.87 1.50
C ILE A 38 17.08 3.34 1.17
N LYS A 39 16.12 3.93 1.89
CA LYS A 39 15.68 5.32 1.69
C LYS A 39 16.31 6.27 2.71
N LYS A 40 17.40 5.86 3.37
CA LYS A 40 18.12 6.65 4.39
C LYS A 40 17.25 7.01 5.61
N GLN A 41 16.37 6.11 6.05
CA GLN A 41 15.45 6.38 7.15
C GLN A 41 16.20 6.54 8.49
N PRO A 42 16.20 7.71 9.14
CA PRO A 42 17.14 8.03 10.23
C PRO A 42 17.15 7.04 11.40
N TYR A 43 16.00 6.46 11.75
CA TYR A 43 15.86 5.57 12.91
C TYR A 43 16.62 4.25 12.78
N ASN A 44 16.91 3.79 11.56
CA ASN A 44 17.63 2.53 11.32
C ASN A 44 19.07 2.73 10.85
N ARG A 45 19.62 3.94 11.01
CA ARG A 45 21.03 4.22 10.66
C ARG A 45 21.98 3.35 11.48
N ASP A 46 21.77 3.30 12.78
CA ASP A 46 22.63 2.56 13.69
C ASP A 46 22.47 1.04 13.53
N LEU A 47 21.30 0.57 13.11
CA LEU A 47 21.10 -0.82 12.70
C LEU A 47 22.02 -1.20 11.53
N LEU A 48 22.07 -0.38 10.48
CA LEU A 48 22.94 -0.67 9.32
C LEU A 48 24.43 -0.62 9.69
N ARG A 49 24.84 0.29 10.57
CA ARG A 49 26.22 0.33 11.10
C ARG A 49 26.54 -0.96 11.87
N ALA A 50 25.67 -1.37 12.78
CA ALA A 50 25.85 -2.60 13.54
C ALA A 50 25.92 -3.85 12.65
N ILE A 51 25.13 -3.90 11.58
CA ILE A 51 25.17 -4.98 10.58
C ILE A 51 26.55 -5.06 9.91
N LEU A 52 27.15 -3.93 9.56
CA LEU A 52 28.48 -3.87 8.95
C LEU A 52 29.57 -4.27 9.95
N GLU A 53 29.53 -3.72 11.17
CA GLU A 53 30.47 -4.03 12.25
C GLU A 53 30.46 -5.52 12.62
N LYS A 54 29.28 -6.15 12.64
CA LYS A 54 29.09 -7.57 12.92
C LYS A 54 29.34 -8.48 11.71
N ASN A 55 29.80 -7.92 10.58
CA ASN A 55 30.04 -8.65 9.33
C ASN A 55 28.83 -9.50 8.89
N ILE A 56 27.63 -8.93 8.98
CA ILE A 56 26.39 -9.56 8.55
C ILE A 56 26.17 -9.32 7.05
N GLU A 57 25.78 -10.36 6.31
CA GLU A 57 25.25 -10.23 4.95
C GLU A 57 23.73 -9.96 5.04
N LEU A 58 23.33 -8.70 4.86
CA LEU A 58 21.93 -8.29 4.85
C LEU A 58 21.36 -8.41 3.44
N TYR A 59 20.25 -9.11 3.32
CA TYR A 59 19.40 -9.19 2.13
C TYR A 59 18.06 -8.52 2.45
N ASP A 60 17.74 -7.41 1.78
CA ASP A 60 16.52 -6.68 2.11
C ASP A 60 15.34 -7.13 1.23
N HIS A 61 14.22 -7.49 1.87
CA HIS A 61 13.00 -7.95 1.19
C HIS A 61 12.42 -6.93 0.22
N GLU A 62 12.67 -5.63 0.41
CA GLU A 62 12.17 -4.54 -0.44
C GLU A 62 12.77 -4.58 -1.86
N VAL A 63 13.98 -5.13 -1.98
CA VAL A 63 14.77 -5.16 -3.22
C VAL A 63 14.94 -6.57 -3.80
N ILE A 64 14.18 -7.54 -3.30
CA ILE A 64 14.04 -8.85 -3.95
C ILE A 64 13.22 -8.68 -5.23
N THR A 65 13.92 -8.71 -6.36
CA THR A 65 13.35 -8.48 -7.70
C THR A 65 13.65 -9.61 -8.68
N ASN A 66 12.80 -9.76 -9.70
CA ASN A 66 13.09 -10.61 -10.85
C ASN A 66 14.10 -9.95 -11.82
N LYS A 67 14.37 -10.59 -12.98
CA LYS A 67 15.29 -10.07 -14.00
C LYS A 67 14.85 -8.73 -14.61
N GLN A 68 13.56 -8.44 -14.56
CA GLN A 68 12.97 -7.19 -15.02
C GLN A 68 12.91 -6.13 -13.92
N GLU A 69 13.61 -6.35 -12.80
CA GLU A 69 13.62 -5.51 -11.60
C GLU A 69 12.25 -5.31 -10.94
N GLN A 70 11.29 -6.19 -11.23
CA GLN A 70 10.00 -6.17 -10.58
C GLN A 70 10.10 -6.87 -9.23
N ARG A 71 9.71 -6.19 -8.17
CA ARG A 71 9.65 -6.76 -6.82
C ARG A 71 8.76 -7.99 -6.80
N VAL A 72 9.23 -9.10 -6.22
CA VAL A 72 8.51 -10.39 -6.23
C VAL A 72 7.90 -10.77 -4.89
N VAL A 73 8.36 -10.19 -3.78
CA VAL A 73 7.81 -10.43 -2.44
C VAL A 73 7.33 -9.11 -1.82
N ALA A 74 6.03 -8.97 -1.53
CA ALA A 74 5.44 -7.75 -1.00
C ALA A 74 4.06 -7.99 -0.36
N PHE A 75 3.68 -7.14 0.60
CA PHE A 75 2.39 -7.20 1.28
C PHE A 75 1.27 -6.38 0.62
N GLY A 76 1.54 -5.73 -0.51
CA GLY A 76 0.60 -4.76 -1.10
C GLY A 76 -0.78 -5.32 -1.42
N ARG A 77 -0.91 -6.60 -1.78
CA ARG A 77 -2.23 -7.24 -2.02
C ARG A 77 -3.10 -7.18 -0.76
N TYR A 78 -2.53 -7.53 0.39
CA TYR A 78 -3.23 -7.55 1.68
C TYR A 78 -3.56 -6.15 2.19
N ALA A 79 -2.70 -5.17 1.93
CA ALA A 79 -3.03 -3.78 2.20
C ALA A 79 -4.30 -3.34 1.45
N GLY A 80 -4.43 -3.73 0.18
CA GLY A 80 -5.63 -3.47 -0.61
C GLY A 80 -6.88 -4.18 -0.07
N ILE A 81 -6.75 -5.45 0.31
CA ILE A 81 -7.84 -6.27 0.89
C ILE A 81 -8.38 -5.61 2.17
N VAL A 82 -7.49 -5.37 3.14
CA VAL A 82 -7.88 -4.78 4.43
C VAL A 82 -8.32 -3.33 4.24
N GLY A 83 -7.65 -2.57 3.36
CA GLY A 83 -7.99 -1.18 3.07
C GLY A 83 -9.39 -1.00 2.49
N ALA A 84 -9.80 -1.87 1.56
CA ALA A 84 -11.17 -1.88 1.04
C ALA A 84 -12.19 -2.22 2.14
N TYR A 85 -11.91 -3.25 2.94
CA TYR A 85 -12.77 -3.64 4.06
C TYR A 85 -12.95 -2.52 5.09
N ASN A 86 -11.85 -1.93 5.54
CA ASN A 86 -11.86 -0.80 6.49
C ASN A 86 -12.50 0.45 5.89
N GLY A 87 -12.42 0.65 4.57
CA GLY A 87 -13.13 1.70 3.88
C GLY A 87 -14.66 1.54 3.96
N PHE A 88 -15.20 0.34 3.72
CA PHE A 88 -16.62 0.06 3.94
C PHE A 88 -17.01 0.19 5.41
N ARG A 89 -16.16 -0.26 6.33
CA ARG A 89 -16.38 -0.06 7.77
C ARG A 89 -16.47 1.42 8.12
N THR A 90 -15.59 2.24 7.54
CA THR A 90 -15.60 3.70 7.67
C THR A 90 -16.89 4.29 7.10
N TYR A 91 -17.33 3.82 5.94
CA TYR A 91 -18.59 4.24 5.32
C TYR A 91 -19.80 3.95 6.23
N GLY A 92 -19.90 2.74 6.78
CA GLY A 92 -20.97 2.38 7.72
C GLY A 92 -20.99 3.26 8.97
N LEU A 93 -19.82 3.51 9.57
CA LEU A 93 -19.67 4.34 10.78
C LEU A 93 -19.93 5.83 10.52
N LYS A 94 -19.55 6.33 9.34
CA LYS A 94 -19.76 7.70 8.89
C LYS A 94 -21.26 8.06 8.85
N TYR A 95 -22.06 7.15 8.31
CA TYR A 95 -23.49 7.37 8.06
C TYR A 95 -24.42 6.67 9.07
N ASP A 96 -23.86 5.89 9.99
CA ASP A 96 -24.59 5.10 10.99
C ASP A 96 -25.62 4.13 10.38
N ILE A 97 -25.30 3.56 9.22
CA ILE A 97 -26.20 2.68 8.45
C ILE A 97 -25.89 1.19 8.63
N PHE A 98 -24.69 0.83 9.06
CA PHE A 98 -24.31 -0.54 9.42
C PHE A 98 -23.00 -0.54 10.21
N GLN A 99 -22.71 -1.66 10.86
CA GLN A 99 -21.45 -1.89 11.57
C GLN A 99 -20.80 -3.18 11.08
N LEU A 100 -19.49 -3.12 10.86
CA LEU A 100 -18.64 -4.27 10.55
C LEU A 100 -17.70 -4.54 11.73
N PRO A 101 -17.37 -5.81 12.03
CA PRO A 101 -16.31 -6.14 12.98
C PRO A 101 -14.98 -5.56 12.51
N LYS A 102 -13.98 -5.50 13.39
CA LYS A 102 -12.64 -5.10 12.94
C LYS A 102 -12.05 -6.20 12.06
N ALA A 103 -11.18 -5.84 11.12
CA ALA A 103 -10.59 -6.82 10.22
C ALA A 103 -9.80 -7.90 10.97
N ASN A 104 -9.09 -7.50 12.04
CA ASN A 104 -8.33 -8.40 12.90
C ASN A 104 -9.18 -9.32 13.81
N ASP A 105 -10.50 -9.10 13.90
CA ASP A 105 -11.43 -10.01 14.58
C ASP A 105 -11.85 -11.17 13.66
N LEU A 106 -11.54 -11.09 12.36
CA LEU A 106 -11.92 -12.08 11.36
C LEU A 106 -10.70 -12.92 10.93
N PRO A 107 -10.89 -14.24 10.68
CA PRO A 107 -9.79 -15.17 10.54
C PRO A 107 -9.01 -15.07 9.21
N ASP A 108 -9.69 -14.66 8.15
CA ASP A 108 -9.16 -14.69 6.78
C ASP A 108 -9.95 -13.75 5.83
N GLN A 109 -9.43 -13.59 4.61
CA GLN A 109 -10.04 -12.80 3.54
C GLN A 109 -11.48 -13.24 3.23
N GLN A 110 -11.79 -14.53 3.29
CA GLN A 110 -13.13 -15.02 2.96
C GLN A 110 -14.15 -14.55 4.00
N ALA A 111 -13.78 -14.57 5.29
CA ALA A 111 -14.63 -14.04 6.36
C ALA A 111 -14.86 -12.53 6.23
N LEU A 112 -13.86 -11.76 5.77
CA LEU A 112 -14.03 -10.34 5.43
C LEU A 112 -15.07 -10.17 4.31
N ILE A 113 -14.95 -10.94 3.23
CA ILE A 113 -15.88 -10.92 2.11
C ILE A 113 -17.31 -11.30 2.57
N ASP A 114 -17.45 -12.35 3.38
CA ASP A 114 -18.74 -12.83 3.86
C ASP A 114 -19.43 -11.81 4.79
N ALA A 115 -18.66 -11.01 5.52
CA ALA A 115 -19.20 -9.87 6.27
C ALA A 115 -19.70 -8.76 5.34
N LEU A 116 -18.95 -8.43 4.28
CA LEU A 116 -19.35 -7.42 3.29
C LEU A 116 -20.60 -7.82 2.48
N LYS A 117 -20.74 -9.10 2.13
CA LYS A 117 -21.91 -9.61 1.38
C LYS A 117 -23.25 -9.44 2.10
N LYS A 118 -23.23 -9.30 3.43
CA LYS A 118 -24.44 -9.13 4.25
C LYS A 118 -24.95 -7.69 4.26
N LEU A 119 -24.20 -6.76 3.68
CA LEU A 119 -24.54 -5.34 3.68
C LEU A 119 -25.59 -5.03 2.62
N GLU A 120 -26.61 -4.29 3.01
CA GLU A 120 -27.51 -3.61 2.08
C GLU A 120 -26.96 -2.20 1.84
N LEU A 121 -26.17 -2.04 0.77
CA LEU A 121 -25.58 -0.75 0.43
C LEU A 121 -26.59 0.16 -0.30
N PRO A 122 -26.56 1.47 -0.03
CA PRO A 122 -27.20 2.44 -0.91
C PRO A 122 -26.56 2.41 -2.31
N TYR A 123 -27.16 3.10 -3.29
CA TYR A 123 -26.70 3.16 -4.68
C TYR A 123 -25.45 4.06 -4.84
N ILE A 124 -24.39 3.69 -4.14
CA ILE A 124 -23.15 4.45 -4.06
C ILE A 124 -22.26 4.13 -5.25
N LYS A 125 -21.46 5.12 -5.63
CA LYS A 125 -20.36 4.98 -6.58
C LYS A 125 -19.03 4.93 -5.84
N VAL A 126 -18.34 3.80 -5.97
CA VAL A 126 -17.01 3.57 -5.41
C VAL A 126 -15.95 3.72 -6.49
N LEU A 127 -15.03 4.66 -6.29
CA LEU A 127 -13.87 4.80 -7.18
C LEU A 127 -12.66 4.12 -6.56
N LEU A 128 -12.04 3.23 -7.32
CA LEU A 128 -10.79 2.58 -6.93
C LEU A 128 -9.68 3.02 -7.87
N THR A 129 -8.60 3.60 -7.33
CA THR A 129 -7.41 3.90 -8.12
C THR A 129 -6.36 2.81 -8.01
N GLY A 130 -5.60 2.61 -9.09
CA GLY A 130 -4.49 1.68 -9.14
C GLY A 130 -4.87 0.29 -9.64
N ARG A 131 -3.99 -0.27 -10.47
CA ARG A 131 -4.07 -1.64 -11.01
C ARG A 131 -2.87 -2.52 -10.59
N GLY A 132 -2.14 -2.05 -9.58
CA GLY A 132 -1.05 -2.80 -8.95
C GLY A 132 -1.56 -3.76 -7.89
N ARG A 133 -0.67 -4.22 -7.00
CA ARG A 133 -1.02 -5.17 -5.92
C ARG A 133 -2.12 -4.65 -5.01
N VAL A 134 -2.00 -3.40 -4.54
CA VAL A 134 -2.97 -2.75 -3.65
C VAL A 134 -4.32 -2.63 -4.33
N GLY A 135 -4.40 -1.93 -5.48
CA GLY A 135 -5.65 -1.80 -6.22
C GLY A 135 -6.29 -3.15 -6.58
N ASN A 136 -5.52 -4.16 -6.98
CA ASN A 136 -6.10 -5.48 -7.26
C ASN A 136 -6.58 -6.22 -6.00
N GLY A 137 -5.91 -6.08 -4.86
CA GLY A 137 -6.40 -6.61 -3.59
C GLY A 137 -7.71 -5.95 -3.14
N ALA A 138 -7.83 -4.63 -3.31
CA ALA A 138 -9.10 -3.92 -3.07
C ALA A 138 -10.20 -4.38 -4.03
N ARG A 139 -9.86 -4.57 -5.32
CA ARG A 139 -10.78 -5.11 -6.32
C ARG A 139 -11.29 -6.50 -5.95
N GLU A 140 -10.44 -7.39 -5.42
CA GLU A 140 -10.87 -8.72 -4.97
C GLU A 140 -11.99 -8.64 -3.92
N MET A 141 -11.96 -7.63 -3.05
CA MET A 141 -13.02 -7.42 -2.05
C MET A 141 -14.31 -6.89 -2.68
N LEU A 142 -14.20 -5.91 -3.60
CA LEU A 142 -15.35 -5.35 -4.32
C LEU A 142 -16.04 -6.41 -5.20
N ASP A 143 -15.25 -7.21 -5.92
CA ASP A 143 -15.76 -8.36 -6.69
C ASP A 143 -16.34 -9.42 -5.74
N GLY A 144 -15.63 -9.73 -4.66
CA GLY A 144 -16.01 -10.73 -3.68
C GLY A 144 -17.34 -10.43 -3.00
N MET A 145 -17.63 -9.17 -2.69
CA MET A 145 -18.90 -8.75 -2.10
C MET A 145 -20.04 -8.63 -3.12
N GLY A 146 -19.78 -8.87 -4.41
CA GLY A 146 -20.78 -8.84 -5.48
C GLY A 146 -21.09 -7.45 -6.02
N MET A 147 -20.23 -6.46 -5.80
CA MET A 147 -20.44 -5.10 -6.30
C MET A 147 -20.21 -5.03 -7.82
N LYS A 148 -21.12 -4.39 -8.55
CA LYS A 148 -21.03 -4.32 -10.01
C LYS A 148 -19.89 -3.43 -10.46
N ARG A 149 -19.01 -3.97 -11.30
CA ARG A 149 -17.95 -3.20 -11.95
C ARG A 149 -18.48 -2.51 -13.20
N VAL A 150 -18.18 -1.22 -13.35
CA VAL A 150 -18.51 -0.41 -14.54
C VAL A 150 -17.25 0.21 -15.15
N ASN A 151 -17.33 0.58 -16.43
CA ASN A 151 -16.26 1.27 -17.13
C ASN A 151 -16.26 2.79 -16.83
N VAL A 152 -15.23 3.50 -17.28
CA VAL A 152 -15.07 4.95 -17.00
C VAL A 152 -16.21 5.79 -17.54
N THR A 153 -16.70 5.48 -18.75
CA THR A 153 -17.79 6.24 -19.37
C THR A 153 -19.09 6.03 -18.60
N GLU A 154 -19.48 4.77 -18.36
CA GLU A 154 -20.65 4.41 -17.54
C GLU A 154 -20.57 5.09 -16.15
N TYR A 155 -19.41 5.03 -15.49
CA TYR A 155 -19.22 5.61 -14.16
C TYR A 155 -19.44 7.13 -14.13
N LEU A 156 -19.00 7.85 -15.16
CA LEU A 156 -19.08 9.30 -15.24
C LEU A 156 -20.45 9.81 -15.72
N GLU A 157 -21.11 9.05 -16.60
CA GLU A 157 -22.28 9.54 -17.36
C GLU A 157 -23.60 8.93 -16.89
N GLU A 158 -23.60 7.74 -16.28
CA GLU A 158 -24.83 7.03 -15.92
C GLU A 158 -25.24 7.23 -14.45
N THR A 159 -26.51 6.94 -14.17
CA THR A 159 -27.04 6.80 -12.81
C THR A 159 -27.41 5.34 -12.60
N PHE A 160 -27.18 4.82 -11.41
CA PHE A 160 -27.37 3.40 -11.09
C PHE A 160 -28.40 3.25 -9.97
N ASN A 161 -29.15 2.16 -10.01
CA ASN A 161 -30.08 1.71 -8.99
C ASN A 161 -29.52 0.52 -8.18
N GLU A 162 -28.19 0.40 -8.17
CA GLU A 162 -27.40 -0.61 -7.47
C GLU A 162 -26.02 0.00 -7.14
N PRO A 163 -25.32 -0.46 -6.10
CA PRO A 163 -23.96 -0.02 -5.81
C PRO A 163 -23.01 -0.46 -6.94
N VAL A 164 -22.22 0.48 -7.47
CA VAL A 164 -21.24 0.20 -8.52
C VAL A 164 -19.84 0.67 -8.14
N TYR A 165 -18.83 0.02 -8.72
CA TYR A 165 -17.45 0.50 -8.61
C TYR A 165 -16.77 0.62 -9.96
N CYS A 166 -15.81 1.55 -10.06
CA CYS A 166 -14.92 1.68 -11.21
C CYS A 166 -13.47 1.64 -10.75
N GLN A 167 -12.65 0.81 -11.40
CA GLN A 167 -11.20 0.75 -11.14
C GLN A 167 -10.44 1.49 -12.25
N ILE A 168 -9.76 2.57 -11.88
CA ILE A 168 -9.04 3.43 -12.80
C ILE A 168 -7.50 3.39 -12.60
N ASP A 169 -6.75 3.71 -13.65
CA ASP A 169 -5.29 3.84 -13.61
C ASP A 169 -4.81 5.25 -14.03
N ALA A 170 -3.50 5.47 -13.91
CA ALA A 170 -2.87 6.76 -14.12
C ALA A 170 -3.18 7.41 -15.48
N GLY A 171 -3.47 6.62 -16.53
CA GLY A 171 -3.84 7.17 -17.83
C GLY A 171 -5.27 7.73 -17.87
N GLU A 172 -6.14 7.31 -16.95
CA GLU A 172 -7.55 7.74 -16.89
C GLU A 172 -7.72 9.01 -16.05
N TYR A 173 -6.82 9.27 -15.10
CA TYR A 173 -6.86 10.45 -14.23
C TYR A 173 -5.72 11.46 -14.43
N ASN A 174 -4.81 11.24 -15.37
CA ASN A 174 -3.81 12.25 -15.78
C ASN A 174 -3.91 12.55 -17.28
N LYS A 175 -3.67 13.80 -17.66
CA LYS A 175 -3.60 14.24 -19.06
C LYS A 175 -2.34 15.07 -19.27
N ARG A 176 -1.70 14.92 -20.44
CA ARG A 176 -0.58 15.79 -20.80
C ARG A 176 -1.06 17.25 -20.90
N LYS A 177 -0.20 18.18 -20.48
CA LYS A 177 -0.47 19.63 -20.53
C LYS A 177 -0.58 20.14 -21.97
N ASP A 178 0.15 19.54 -22.90
CA ASP A 178 0.20 19.87 -24.33
C ASP A 178 -0.96 19.30 -25.16
N GLY A 179 -1.86 18.52 -24.55
CA GLY A 179 -3.00 17.92 -25.23
C GLY A 179 -2.69 16.67 -26.06
N VAL A 180 -1.42 16.26 -26.16
CA VAL A 180 -1.03 15.01 -26.83
C VAL A 180 -1.53 13.82 -26.01
N ARG A 181 -1.89 12.73 -26.69
CA ARG A 181 -2.27 11.48 -26.01
C ARG A 181 -1.05 10.91 -25.28
N GLY A 182 -1.06 11.05 -23.96
CA GLY A 182 -0.07 10.41 -23.09
C GLY A 182 -0.25 8.90 -23.00
N ASN A 183 0.76 8.23 -22.45
CA ASN A 183 0.68 6.84 -22.05
C ASN A 183 1.32 6.65 -20.67
N LYS A 184 1.04 5.51 -20.03
CA LYS A 184 1.47 5.23 -18.67
C LYS A 184 3.00 5.23 -18.48
N ALA A 185 3.74 4.72 -19.46
CA ALA A 185 5.20 4.70 -19.40
C ALA A 185 5.79 6.12 -19.45
N ASN A 186 5.26 6.98 -20.32
CA ASN A 186 5.66 8.38 -20.40
C ASN A 186 5.25 9.15 -19.13
N PHE A 187 4.06 8.91 -18.57
CA PHE A 187 3.66 9.50 -17.29
C PHE A 187 4.62 9.14 -16.15
N PHE A 188 5.07 7.88 -16.08
CA PHE A 188 6.02 7.48 -15.04
C PHE A 188 7.43 8.05 -15.23
N ALA A 189 7.83 8.31 -16.47
CA ALA A 189 9.13 8.92 -16.76
C ALA A 189 9.11 10.45 -16.60
N HIS A 190 7.99 11.10 -16.94
CA HIS A 190 7.83 12.55 -17.01
C HIS A 190 6.51 13.02 -16.38
N PRO A 191 6.28 12.77 -15.08
CA PRO A 191 5.04 13.14 -14.41
C PRO A 191 4.74 14.65 -14.45
N GLU A 192 5.79 15.49 -14.51
CA GLU A 192 5.73 16.95 -14.60
C GLU A 192 5.06 17.47 -15.87
N GLU A 193 5.03 16.68 -16.94
CA GLU A 193 4.36 17.03 -18.21
C GLU A 193 2.84 16.87 -18.15
N TYR A 194 2.32 16.33 -17.03
CA TYR A 194 0.91 16.00 -16.86
C TYR A 194 0.21 16.95 -15.88
N LYS A 195 -1.11 17.05 -16.02
CA LYS A 195 -2.02 17.66 -15.06
C LYS A 195 -3.09 16.66 -14.67
N SER A 196 -3.64 16.84 -13.47
CA SER A 196 -4.76 16.03 -13.00
C SER A 196 -5.99 16.21 -13.89
N ASN A 197 -6.66 15.10 -14.15
CA ASN A 197 -7.97 15.02 -14.77
C ASN A 197 -8.91 14.19 -13.87
N PHE A 198 -8.57 14.06 -12.58
CA PHE A 198 -9.30 13.26 -11.62
C PHE A 198 -10.59 13.92 -11.13
N PHE A 199 -10.63 15.26 -11.08
CA PHE A 199 -11.76 16.01 -10.49
C PHE A 199 -13.14 15.62 -11.07
N ARG A 200 -13.21 15.22 -12.34
CA ARG A 200 -14.45 14.68 -12.95
C ARG A 200 -15.02 13.45 -12.22
N PHE A 201 -14.15 12.60 -11.66
CA PHE A 201 -14.56 11.46 -10.85
C PHE A 201 -14.98 11.90 -9.45
N ALA A 202 -14.30 12.90 -8.87
CA ALA A 202 -14.65 13.45 -7.56
C ALA A 202 -16.07 14.03 -7.52
N LYS A 203 -16.60 14.48 -8.67
CA LYS A 203 -17.98 14.98 -8.81
C LYS A 203 -19.07 13.91 -8.74
N VAL A 204 -18.71 12.64 -8.91
CA VAL A 204 -19.66 11.54 -9.03
C VAL A 204 -19.35 10.39 -8.09
N THR A 205 -18.32 10.50 -7.24
CA THR A 205 -17.87 9.44 -6.34
C THR A 205 -18.31 9.75 -4.92
N ASP A 206 -18.93 8.78 -4.25
CA ASP A 206 -19.31 8.91 -2.85
C ASP A 206 -18.17 8.41 -1.94
N PHE A 207 -17.58 7.28 -2.32
CA PHE A 207 -16.53 6.59 -1.58
C PHE A 207 -15.32 6.33 -2.49
N TYR A 208 -14.16 6.81 -2.08
CA TYR A 208 -12.91 6.69 -2.82
C TYR A 208 -11.91 5.76 -2.10
N ILE A 209 -11.36 4.79 -2.83
CA ILE A 209 -10.28 3.90 -2.37
C ILE A 209 -9.00 4.25 -3.14
N ALA A 210 -7.99 4.74 -2.42
CA ALA A 210 -6.68 5.05 -3.00
C ALA A 210 -5.78 3.81 -2.98
N GLY A 211 -5.63 3.14 -4.12
CA GLY A 211 -4.73 1.99 -4.31
C GLY A 211 -3.63 2.25 -5.34
N HIS A 212 -3.38 3.52 -5.65
CA HIS A 212 -2.38 3.96 -6.61
C HIS A 212 -0.99 4.08 -5.96
N PHE A 213 0.01 4.21 -6.82
CA PHE A 213 1.35 4.62 -6.42
C PHE A 213 1.52 6.09 -6.81
N TYR A 214 2.05 6.89 -5.91
CA TYR A 214 2.37 8.29 -6.14
C TYR A 214 3.88 8.51 -6.20
N GLY A 215 4.34 9.05 -7.33
CA GLY A 215 5.75 9.42 -7.52
C GLY A 215 5.96 10.90 -7.25
N GLN A 216 7.17 11.27 -6.84
CA GLN A 216 7.55 12.69 -6.74
C GLN A 216 7.32 13.41 -8.07
N GLY A 217 6.74 14.60 -8.00
CA GLY A 217 6.43 15.43 -9.17
C GLY A 217 5.13 15.08 -9.91
N ALA A 218 4.43 14.01 -9.52
CA ALA A 218 3.11 13.71 -10.08
C ALA A 218 2.04 14.72 -9.61
N PRO A 219 1.02 15.00 -10.44
CA PRO A 219 -0.10 15.84 -10.02
C PRO A 219 -0.89 15.20 -8.87
N TYR A 220 -1.49 16.03 -8.03
CA TYR A 220 -2.47 15.58 -7.05
C TYR A 220 -3.67 14.95 -7.76
N LEU A 221 -4.28 13.94 -7.15
CA LEU A 221 -5.57 13.44 -7.62
C LEU A 221 -6.63 14.51 -7.34
N PHE A 222 -6.76 14.96 -6.10
CA PHE A 222 -7.53 16.17 -5.78
C PHE A 222 -6.78 17.01 -4.74
N THR A 223 -6.87 18.31 -4.90
CA THR A 223 -6.26 19.32 -4.02
C THR A 223 -7.21 19.75 -2.90
N ARG A 224 -6.72 20.52 -1.92
CA ARG A 224 -7.56 21.13 -0.88
C ARG A 224 -8.62 22.05 -1.48
N GLU A 225 -8.23 22.81 -2.51
CA GLU A 225 -9.15 23.67 -3.26
C GLU A 225 -10.22 22.88 -4.02
N ASP A 226 -9.88 21.70 -4.57
CA ASP A 226 -10.88 20.81 -5.17
C ASP A 226 -11.90 20.32 -4.13
N ALA A 227 -11.44 19.98 -2.91
CA ALA A 227 -12.30 19.49 -1.84
C ALA A 227 -13.31 20.53 -1.32
N LYS A 228 -13.00 21.84 -1.45
CA LYS A 228 -13.89 22.97 -1.11
C LYS A 228 -14.96 23.24 -2.18
N GLN A 229 -14.84 22.65 -3.38
CA GLN A 229 -15.80 22.91 -4.45
C GLN A 229 -17.17 22.28 -4.13
N LYS A 230 -18.25 23.01 -4.44
CA LYS A 230 -19.63 22.59 -4.16
C LYS A 230 -20.02 21.27 -4.84
N ASP A 231 -19.40 20.97 -5.96
CA ASP A 231 -19.65 19.74 -6.71
C ASP A 231 -18.70 18.58 -6.33
N PHE A 232 -17.83 18.75 -5.33
CA PHE A 232 -17.02 17.67 -4.77
C PHE A 232 -17.87 16.74 -3.90
N LYS A 233 -18.03 15.48 -4.31
CA LYS A 233 -18.95 14.52 -3.67
C LYS A 233 -18.30 13.49 -2.75
N ILE A 234 -16.99 13.30 -2.81
CA ILE A 234 -16.33 12.28 -1.99
C ILE A 234 -16.52 12.65 -0.51
N ARG A 235 -17.05 11.71 0.28
CA ARG A 235 -17.25 11.88 1.74
C ARG A 235 -16.61 10.77 2.56
N VAL A 236 -16.15 9.71 1.90
CA VAL A 236 -15.36 8.66 2.53
C VAL A 236 -14.13 8.39 1.66
N VAL A 237 -12.96 8.35 2.29
CA VAL A 237 -11.68 8.05 1.66
C VAL A 237 -11.02 6.92 2.43
N ALA A 238 -10.74 5.81 1.74
CA ALA A 238 -9.85 4.77 2.19
C ALA A 238 -8.51 4.96 1.48
N ASP A 239 -7.60 5.71 2.11
CA ASP A 239 -6.28 5.95 1.58
C ASP A 239 -5.30 4.84 2.00
N VAL A 240 -5.17 3.84 1.12
CA VAL A 240 -4.29 2.68 1.36
C VAL A 240 -2.83 3.00 1.05
N SER A 241 -2.55 4.05 0.27
CA SER A 241 -1.16 4.48 0.04
C SER A 241 -0.62 5.29 1.22
N CYS A 242 -1.50 5.99 1.94
CA CYS A 242 -1.18 6.78 3.13
C CYS A 242 -0.07 7.81 2.88
N ASP A 243 -0.10 8.43 1.70
CA ASP A 243 0.84 9.49 1.32
C ASP A 243 0.41 10.81 2.01
N ILE A 244 1.02 11.11 3.16
CA ILE A 244 0.72 12.30 3.98
C ILE A 244 1.00 13.58 3.21
N ASP A 245 0.02 14.48 3.17
CA ASP A 245 0.04 15.71 2.36
C ASP A 245 0.40 15.44 0.89
N GLY A 246 0.06 14.23 0.42
CA GLY A 246 0.32 13.73 -0.91
C GLY A 246 -0.88 13.93 -1.85
N PRO A 247 -1.11 13.03 -2.81
CA PRO A 247 -2.03 13.26 -3.92
C PRO A 247 -3.51 13.30 -3.53
N VAL A 248 -3.83 12.87 -2.32
CA VAL A 248 -5.17 12.84 -1.74
C VAL A 248 -5.18 13.88 -0.63
N ALA A 249 -5.65 15.09 -0.91
CA ALA A 249 -5.46 16.23 -0.02
C ALA A 249 -6.08 16.09 1.38
N SER A 250 -7.05 15.18 1.55
CA SER A 250 -7.65 14.88 2.86
C SER A 250 -6.76 14.03 3.76
N THR A 251 -5.68 13.43 3.23
CA THR A 251 -4.76 12.57 3.98
C THR A 251 -3.69 13.42 4.69
N ILE A 252 -4.05 13.96 5.86
CA ILE A 252 -3.21 14.92 6.60
C ILE A 252 -2.31 14.27 7.66
N ARG A 253 -2.59 13.02 8.03
CA ARG A 253 -1.78 12.21 8.94
C ARG A 253 -2.05 10.71 8.76
N PRO A 254 -1.16 9.83 9.23
CA PRO A 254 -1.50 8.42 9.35
C PRO A 254 -2.50 8.21 10.50
N SER A 255 -3.32 7.18 10.35
CA SER A 255 -4.21 6.64 11.39
C SER A 255 -3.68 5.28 11.84
N THR A 256 -4.24 4.71 12.90
CA THR A 256 -3.74 3.46 13.49
C THR A 256 -4.81 2.39 13.46
N ILE A 257 -4.43 1.11 13.59
CA ILE A 257 -5.41 0.01 13.72
C ILE A 257 -6.36 0.23 14.93
N ALA A 258 -5.86 0.85 16.01
CA ALA A 258 -6.66 1.14 17.20
C ALA A 258 -7.66 2.28 16.98
N ASP A 259 -7.22 3.34 16.30
CA ASP A 259 -8.01 4.51 15.93
C ASP A 259 -7.85 4.81 14.42
N PRO A 260 -8.64 4.10 13.56
CA PRO A 260 -8.38 4.04 12.13
C PRO A 260 -9.04 5.15 11.32
N ILE A 261 -9.87 6.01 11.94
CA ILE A 261 -10.69 6.97 11.21
C ILE A 261 -10.54 8.36 11.84
N TYR A 262 -10.32 9.36 11.01
CA TYR A 262 -10.48 10.76 11.37
C TYR A 262 -11.36 11.49 10.37
N GLY A 263 -11.84 12.67 10.73
CA GLY A 263 -12.57 13.55 9.83
C GLY A 263 -11.65 14.64 9.31
N TYR A 264 -11.69 14.91 8.01
CA TYR A 264 -11.05 16.08 7.39
C TYR A 264 -12.13 17.08 6.98
N ASP A 265 -12.11 18.27 7.58
CA ASP A 265 -12.97 19.39 7.18
C ASP A 265 -12.31 20.18 6.05
N PRO A 266 -12.87 20.19 4.82
CA PRO A 266 -12.28 20.91 3.69
C PRO A 266 -12.21 22.42 3.87
N GLU A 267 -13.12 23.02 4.66
CA GLU A 267 -13.19 24.49 4.82
C GLU A 267 -12.06 25.00 5.72
N THR A 268 -11.85 24.30 6.85
CA THR A 268 -10.80 24.64 7.82
C THR A 268 -9.47 23.95 7.53
N GLU A 269 -9.46 22.96 6.63
CA GLU A 269 -8.33 22.08 6.31
C GLU A 269 -7.76 21.37 7.55
N SER A 270 -8.63 21.05 8.51
CA SER A 270 -8.25 20.53 9.82
C SER A 270 -9.10 19.31 10.23
N GLU A 271 -8.72 18.67 11.34
CA GLU A 271 -9.47 17.52 11.86
C GLU A 271 -10.80 17.97 12.48
N ALA A 272 -11.85 17.24 12.15
CA ALA A 272 -13.19 17.41 12.72
C ALA A 272 -13.82 16.04 13.01
N ASP A 273 -14.99 16.03 13.64
CA ASP A 273 -15.76 14.80 13.81
C ASP A 273 -16.09 14.22 12.43
N PHE A 274 -15.60 13.01 12.15
CA PHE A 274 -15.81 12.33 10.89
C PHE A 274 -17.29 12.10 10.60
N LYS A 275 -18.19 12.12 11.60
CA LYS A 275 -19.64 11.98 11.39
C LYS A 275 -20.32 13.21 10.81
N ASN A 276 -19.72 14.40 10.89
CA ASN A 276 -20.31 15.64 10.36
C ASN A 276 -20.51 15.59 8.83
N GLU A 277 -21.69 15.94 8.32
CA GLU A 277 -22.10 15.74 6.91
C GLU A 277 -21.12 16.29 5.85
N HIS A 278 -20.52 17.46 6.10
CA HIS A 278 -19.57 18.11 5.19
C HIS A 278 -18.13 17.60 5.33
N VAL A 279 -17.83 16.85 6.39
CA VAL A 279 -16.49 16.32 6.69
C VAL A 279 -16.25 15.02 5.91
N ILE A 280 -15.06 14.91 5.34
CA ILE A 280 -14.59 13.70 4.67
C ILE A 280 -14.06 12.74 5.75
N ALA A 281 -14.67 11.56 5.90
CA ALA A 281 -14.09 10.53 6.75
C ALA A 281 -12.92 9.85 6.04
N VAL A 282 -11.76 9.83 6.69
CA VAL A 282 -10.51 9.31 6.14
C VAL A 282 -10.02 8.15 6.97
N MET A 283 -9.79 7.02 6.31
CA MET A 283 -9.04 5.87 6.83
C MET A 283 -7.71 5.81 6.08
N ALA A 284 -6.62 6.00 6.81
CA ALA A 284 -5.25 6.06 6.25
C ALA A 284 -4.30 5.30 7.17
N VAL A 285 -4.51 3.99 7.33
CA VAL A 285 -3.69 3.12 8.18
C VAL A 285 -2.48 2.64 7.39
N ASP A 286 -1.27 2.83 7.93
CA ASP A 286 -0.01 2.58 7.21
C ASP A 286 0.48 1.11 7.29
N ASN A 287 -0.14 0.31 8.15
CA ASN A 287 0.21 -1.08 8.41
C ASN A 287 -0.95 -2.06 8.26
N LEU A 288 -1.90 -1.75 7.37
CA LEU A 288 -3.11 -2.55 7.08
C LEU A 288 -2.89 -4.09 6.95
N PRO A 289 -1.82 -4.61 6.32
CA PRO A 289 -1.59 -6.06 6.27
C PRO A 289 -1.53 -6.75 7.65
N CYS A 290 -1.21 -6.01 8.72
CA CYS A 290 -1.16 -6.54 10.09
C CYS A 290 -2.53 -6.92 10.65
N GLU A 291 -3.63 -6.44 10.07
CA GLU A 291 -4.97 -6.86 10.45
C GLU A 291 -5.41 -8.17 9.80
N LEU A 292 -4.65 -8.68 8.83
CA LEU A 292 -4.88 -9.99 8.20
C LEU A 292 -3.59 -10.83 8.18
N PRO A 293 -3.00 -11.11 9.37
CA PRO A 293 -1.64 -11.62 9.46
C PRO A 293 -1.50 -13.03 8.89
N ARG A 294 -2.53 -13.88 9.02
CA ARG A 294 -2.52 -15.25 8.47
C ARG A 294 -2.33 -15.23 6.95
N ASP A 295 -3.27 -14.61 6.23
CA ASP A 295 -3.21 -14.57 4.76
C ASP A 295 -1.97 -13.82 4.28
N ALA A 296 -1.61 -12.73 4.96
CA ALA A 296 -0.43 -11.94 4.63
C ALA A 296 0.87 -12.77 4.76
N SER A 297 1.00 -13.55 5.83
CA SER A 297 2.14 -14.45 6.05
C SER A 297 2.16 -15.60 5.06
N GLU A 298 1.03 -16.24 4.79
CA GLU A 298 0.93 -17.35 3.82
C GLU A 298 1.34 -16.87 2.41
N GLY A 299 0.77 -15.77 1.91
CA GLY A 299 1.11 -15.28 0.57
C GLY A 299 2.52 -14.70 0.46
N PHE A 300 3.05 -14.10 1.53
CA PHE A 300 4.47 -13.70 1.56
C PHE A 300 5.37 -14.94 1.49
N GLY A 301 5.05 -15.97 2.29
CA GLY A 301 5.77 -17.24 2.33
C GLY A 301 5.76 -17.95 0.98
N ASP A 302 4.61 -18.08 0.34
CA ASP A 302 4.47 -18.69 -0.98
C ASP A 302 5.27 -17.95 -2.05
N ALA A 303 5.22 -16.61 -2.04
CA ALA A 303 6.02 -15.79 -2.94
C ALA A 303 7.52 -15.96 -2.68
N PHE A 304 7.94 -16.06 -1.42
CA PHE A 304 9.33 -16.26 -1.04
C PHE A 304 9.84 -17.66 -1.46
N VAL A 305 9.05 -18.70 -1.19
CA VAL A 305 9.33 -20.09 -1.60
C VAL A 305 9.45 -20.20 -3.11
N LYS A 306 8.54 -19.57 -3.85
CA LYS A 306 8.55 -19.62 -5.31
C LYS A 306 9.71 -18.86 -5.94
N ASN A 307 10.01 -17.66 -5.44
CA ASN A 307 10.89 -16.72 -6.15
C ASN A 307 12.29 -16.55 -5.55
N VAL A 308 12.52 -16.97 -4.30
CA VAL A 308 13.77 -16.70 -3.56
C VAL A 308 14.48 -17.99 -3.16
N ILE A 309 13.76 -18.95 -2.59
CA ILE A 309 14.34 -20.23 -2.13
C ILE A 309 15.16 -20.95 -3.23
N PRO A 310 14.72 -21.03 -4.50
CA PRO A 310 15.50 -21.71 -5.53
C PRO A 310 16.89 -21.10 -5.76
N ALA A 311 17.05 -19.80 -5.52
CA ALA A 311 18.30 -19.09 -5.75
C ALA A 311 19.43 -19.53 -4.80
N PHE A 312 19.08 -20.06 -3.61
CA PHE A 312 20.06 -20.62 -2.67
C PHE A 312 20.70 -21.93 -3.18
N PHE A 313 19.99 -22.66 -4.04
CA PHE A 313 20.40 -24.02 -4.45
C PHE A 313 20.86 -24.10 -5.90
N ASN A 314 20.63 -23.06 -6.70
CA ASN A 314 20.97 -23.04 -8.14
C ASN A 314 22.15 -22.10 -8.48
N GLY A 315 22.89 -21.66 -7.47
CA GLY A 315 23.99 -20.71 -7.64
C GLY A 315 23.52 -19.30 -8.02
N ASP A 316 22.34 -18.90 -7.54
CA ASP A 316 21.70 -17.62 -7.85
C ASP A 316 21.62 -17.32 -9.36
N LYS A 317 21.20 -18.32 -10.16
CA LYS A 317 21.19 -18.26 -11.64
C LYS A 317 20.52 -17.00 -12.20
N ASP A 318 19.50 -16.49 -11.52
CA ASP A 318 18.72 -15.33 -11.95
C ASP A 318 19.13 -14.04 -11.21
N GLY A 319 20.17 -14.08 -10.38
CA GLY A 319 20.75 -12.95 -9.66
C GLY A 319 19.84 -12.34 -8.57
N VAL A 320 18.85 -13.08 -8.08
CA VAL A 320 17.87 -12.61 -7.08
C VAL A 320 18.57 -12.28 -5.77
N LEU A 321 19.43 -13.17 -5.28
CA LEU A 321 20.16 -12.96 -4.03
C LEU A 321 21.18 -11.84 -4.18
N ASN A 322 21.92 -11.83 -5.30
CA ASN A 322 22.94 -10.81 -5.54
C ASN A 322 22.34 -9.39 -5.63
N ARG A 323 21.17 -9.23 -6.27
CA ARG A 323 20.47 -7.93 -6.32
C ARG A 323 19.94 -7.50 -4.96
N ALA A 324 19.47 -8.44 -4.13
CA ALA A 324 18.91 -8.14 -2.82
C ALA A 324 19.97 -7.89 -1.72
N ARG A 325 21.21 -8.34 -1.93
CA ARG A 325 22.29 -8.25 -0.93
C ARG A 325 22.82 -6.83 -0.79
N MET A 326 22.54 -6.22 0.36
CA MET A 326 22.98 -4.88 0.73
C MET A 326 24.40 -4.85 1.27
N THR A 327 24.79 -5.83 2.06
CA THR A 327 26.10 -5.86 2.73
C THR A 327 26.83 -7.17 2.48
N LYS A 328 28.16 -7.10 2.41
CA LYS A 328 29.07 -8.24 2.30
C LYS A 328 30.46 -7.85 2.80
N ASP A 329 31.14 -8.76 3.51
CA ASP A 329 32.53 -8.56 3.97
C ASP A 329 32.71 -7.25 4.76
N GLY A 330 31.75 -6.96 5.66
CA GLY A 330 31.70 -5.73 6.47
C GLY A 330 31.48 -4.44 5.69
N LYS A 331 31.07 -4.50 4.42
CA LYS A 331 30.93 -3.34 3.53
C LYS A 331 29.57 -3.34 2.82
N LEU A 332 29.15 -2.16 2.37
CA LEU A 332 28.03 -2.03 1.42
C LEU A 332 28.45 -2.62 0.07
N THR A 333 27.54 -3.35 -0.58
CA THR A 333 27.75 -3.80 -1.97
C THR A 333 27.60 -2.62 -2.95
N GLU A 334 28.06 -2.80 -4.20
CA GLU A 334 28.12 -1.73 -5.20
C GLU A 334 26.77 -1.01 -5.41
N ARG A 335 25.69 -1.78 -5.54
CA ARG A 335 24.31 -1.26 -5.73
C ARG A 335 23.86 -0.36 -4.57
N PHE A 336 24.40 -0.55 -3.37
CA PHE A 336 24.03 0.20 -2.16
C PHE A 336 25.12 1.18 -1.71
N SER A 337 26.13 1.42 -2.53
CA SER A 337 27.23 2.34 -2.23
C SER A 337 26.80 3.79 -1.99
N TYR A 338 25.62 4.20 -2.48
CA TYR A 338 25.01 5.50 -2.22
C TYR A 338 24.59 5.71 -0.74
N LEU A 339 24.58 4.65 0.07
CA LEU A 339 24.32 4.71 1.51
C LEU A 339 25.57 5.05 2.34
N LYS A 340 26.75 5.21 1.72
CA LYS A 340 28.00 5.52 2.44
C LYS A 340 27.87 6.74 3.35
N ASP A 341 27.40 7.87 2.84
CA ASP A 341 27.24 9.09 3.64
C ASP A 341 26.18 8.92 4.75
N TYR A 342 25.20 8.07 4.49
CA TYR A 342 24.14 7.77 5.47
C TYR A 342 24.68 6.99 6.67
N ILE A 343 25.70 6.15 6.52
CA ILE A 343 26.32 5.38 7.61
C ILE A 343 27.61 6.00 8.14
N SER A 344 28.15 7.02 7.47
CA SER A 344 29.39 7.71 7.86
C SER A 344 29.29 8.40 9.19
#